data_AF-A0A972WY64-F1
#
_entry.id   AF-A0A972WY64-F1
#
_cell.length_a   1.000
_cell.length_b   1.000
_cell.length_c   1.000
_cell.angle_alpha   90.00
_cell.angle_beta   90.00
_cell.angle_gamma   90.00
#
_symmetry.space_group_name_H-M   'P 1'
#
loop_
_entity.id
_entity.type
_entity.pdbx_description
1 polymer ?
#
loop_
_entity_poly.entity_id
_entity_poly.type
_entity_poly.pdbx_seq_one_letter_code
_entity_poly.pdbx_strand_id
1 'polypeptide(L)'
;MKFSSSDEGVVTAFVVGLVMTFIVCAGLGVDGGRLIAARLTLADHAENAARLAAQELTSLRTGFPKIDQPAAYQSALRYINYNNLTGEIDTSPESVTVTISQTVEMTLLGLFGADDHYLSVTRQVEPRDR
;
A
#
# COMPACT_ATOMS: atom_id res chain seq x y z
N MET A 1 -5.37 -18.58 -60.21
CA MET A 1 -5.49 -18.97 -58.80
C MET A 1 -5.19 -17.72 -57.97
N LYS A 2 -6.23 -17.04 -57.46
CA LYS A 2 -6.10 -15.80 -56.67
C LYS A 2 -6.04 -16.22 -55.20
N PHE A 3 -4.90 -16.05 -54.55
CA PHE A 3 -4.82 -16.21 -53.10
C PHE A 3 -5.54 -15.01 -52.46
N SER A 4 -6.56 -15.31 -51.65
CA SER A 4 -7.39 -14.34 -50.94
C SER A 4 -6.54 -13.68 -49.84
N SER A 5 -5.81 -12.62 -50.19
CA SER A 5 -5.03 -11.82 -49.23
C SER A 5 -5.90 -11.19 -48.14
N SER A 6 -7.20 -11.08 -48.38
CA SER A 6 -8.16 -10.56 -47.41
C SER A 6 -8.34 -11.49 -46.20
N ASP A 7 -8.36 -12.81 -46.40
CA ASP A 7 -8.55 -13.75 -45.28
C ASP A 7 -7.30 -13.81 -44.38
N GLU A 8 -6.10 -13.80 -44.98
CA GLU A 8 -4.83 -13.72 -44.22
C GLU A 8 -4.71 -12.41 -43.43
N GLY A 9 -5.17 -11.29 -44.01
CA GLY A 9 -5.21 -9.99 -43.34
C GLY A 9 -6.19 -9.96 -42.17
N VAL A 10 -7.38 -10.56 -42.32
CA VAL A 10 -8.39 -10.65 -41.25
C VAL A 10 -7.93 -11.55 -40.11
N VAL A 11 -7.34 -12.71 -40.43
CA VAL A 11 -6.79 -13.62 -39.41
C VAL A 11 -5.65 -12.95 -38.65
N THR A 12 -4.74 -12.26 -39.34
CA THR A 12 -3.63 -11.55 -38.70
C THR A 12 -4.14 -10.43 -37.78
N ALA A 13 -5.11 -9.62 -38.24
CA ALA A 13 -5.71 -8.57 -37.42
C ALA A 13 -6.41 -9.12 -36.17
N PHE A 14 -7.13 -10.24 -36.30
CA PHE A 14 -7.77 -10.93 -35.19
C PHE A 14 -6.74 -11.45 -34.16
N VAL A 15 -5.68 -12.12 -34.63
CA VAL A 15 -4.62 -12.65 -33.76
C VAL A 15 -3.92 -11.51 -33.02
N VAL A 16 -3.62 -10.40 -33.68
CA VAL A 16 -3.00 -9.22 -33.03
C VAL A 16 -3.91 -8.67 -31.92
N GLY A 17 -5.21 -8.53 -32.17
CA GLY A 17 -6.15 -8.07 -31.14
C GLY A 17 -6.22 -9.02 -29.94
N LEU A 18 -6.19 -10.33 -30.19
CA LEU A 18 -6.21 -11.36 -29.15
C LEU A 18 -4.92 -11.33 -28.30
N VAL A 19 -3.76 -11.25 -28.96
CA VAL A 19 -2.46 -11.11 -28.27
C VAL A 19 -2.42 -9.83 -27.43
N MET A 20 -2.90 -8.71 -27.97
CA MET A 20 -2.97 -7.43 -27.24
C MET A 20 -3.84 -7.58 -25.97
N THR A 21 -4.98 -8.26 -26.08
CA THR A 21 -5.86 -8.54 -24.94
C THR A 21 -5.14 -9.38 -23.87
N PHE A 22 -4.43 -10.44 -24.26
CA PHE A 22 -3.68 -11.26 -23.31
C PHE A 22 -2.54 -10.50 -22.62
N ILE A 23 -1.85 -9.61 -23.33
CA ILE A 23 -0.81 -8.76 -22.73
C ILE A 23 -1.43 -7.86 -21.66
N VAL A 24 -2.58 -7.24 -21.94
CA VAL A 24 -3.29 -6.42 -20.95
C VAL A 24 -3.73 -7.26 -19.74
N CYS A 25 -4.30 -8.44 -19.95
CA CYS A 25 -4.69 -9.34 -18.86
C CYS A 25 -3.48 -9.78 -18.01
N ALA A 26 -2.35 -10.10 -18.64
CA ALA A 26 -1.12 -10.45 -17.95
C ALA A 26 -0.58 -9.26 -17.13
N GLY A 27 -0.59 -8.05 -17.70
CA GLY A 27 -0.21 -6.83 -17.01
C GLY A 27 -1.05 -6.56 -15.76
N LEU A 28 -2.37 -6.69 -15.88
CA LEU A 28 -3.30 -6.54 -14.76
C LEU A 28 -3.00 -7.53 -13.62
N GLY A 29 -2.71 -8.79 -13.96
CA GLY A 29 -2.37 -9.80 -12.96
C GLY A 29 -1.06 -9.50 -12.23
N VAL A 30 -0.01 -9.13 -12.96
CA VAL A 30 1.31 -8.86 -12.40
C VAL A 30 1.29 -7.58 -11.55
N ASP A 31 0.87 -6.46 -12.13
CA ASP A 31 0.92 -5.19 -11.41
C ASP A 31 -0.19 -5.09 -10.35
N GLY A 32 -1.36 -5.70 -10.58
CA GLY A 32 -2.40 -5.82 -9.56
C GLY A 32 -1.93 -6.61 -8.35
N GLY A 33 -1.22 -7.73 -8.56
CA GLY A 33 -0.61 -8.50 -7.48
C GLY A 33 0.44 -7.70 -6.70
N ARG A 34 1.31 -6.96 -7.39
CA ARG A 34 2.30 -6.06 -6.76
C ARG A 34 1.64 -4.98 -5.91
N LEU A 35 0.55 -4.37 -6.40
CA LEU A 35 -0.17 -3.33 -5.68
C LEU A 35 -0.81 -3.86 -4.39
N ILE A 36 -1.42 -5.05 -4.45
CA ILE A 36 -2.03 -5.70 -3.29
C ILE A 36 -0.95 -6.09 -2.26
N ALA A 37 0.16 -6.67 -2.72
CA ALA A 37 1.27 -7.01 -1.85
C ALA A 37 1.85 -5.77 -1.14
N ALA A 38 2.06 -4.67 -1.89
CA ALA A 38 2.52 -3.41 -1.32
C ALA A 38 1.54 -2.85 -0.27
N ARG A 39 0.22 -2.90 -0.55
CA ARG A 39 -0.80 -2.50 0.44
C ARG A 39 -0.73 -3.33 1.72
N LEU A 40 -0.53 -4.64 1.61
CA LEU A 40 -0.42 -5.52 2.78
C LEU A 40 0.83 -5.18 3.61
N THR A 41 1.98 -5.02 2.96
CA THR A 41 3.23 -4.63 3.62
C THR A 41 3.12 -3.26 4.30
N LEU A 42 2.50 -2.27 3.66
CA LEU A 42 2.22 -0.96 4.27
C LEU A 42 1.32 -1.08 5.49
N ALA A 43 0.28 -1.92 5.42
CA ALA A 43 -0.62 -2.15 6.54
C ALA A 43 0.10 -2.78 7.74
N ASP A 44 0.99 -3.74 7.50
CA ASP A 44 1.80 -4.38 8.54
C ASP A 44 2.76 -3.37 9.19
N HIS A 45 3.38 -2.49 8.39
CA HIS A 45 4.23 -1.42 8.93
C HIS A 45 3.44 -0.42 9.76
N ALA A 46 2.26 0.01 9.28
CA ALA A 46 1.40 0.94 10.00
C ALA A 46 0.91 0.32 11.32
N GLU A 47 0.57 -0.97 11.31
CA GLU A 47 0.20 -1.70 12.51
C GLU A 47 1.35 -1.82 13.51
N ASN A 48 2.56 -2.17 13.06
CA ASN A 48 3.72 -2.27 13.93
C ASN A 48 4.12 -0.91 14.53
N ALA A 49 4.09 0.16 13.74
CA ALA A 49 4.32 1.52 14.22
C ALA A 49 3.30 1.92 15.29
N ALA A 50 2.02 1.64 15.04
CA ALA A 50 0.95 1.95 15.98
C ALA A 50 1.05 1.08 17.24
N ARG A 51 1.46 -0.19 17.15
CA ARG A 51 1.74 -1.07 18.30
C ARG A 51 2.91 -0.57 19.15
N LEU A 52 3.96 -0.02 18.54
CA LEU A 52 5.08 0.58 19.29
C LEU A 52 4.65 1.85 20.00
N ALA A 53 3.88 2.71 19.34
CA ALA A 53 3.23 3.85 20.01
C ALA A 53 2.32 3.37 21.15
N ALA A 54 1.63 2.24 20.97
CA ALA A 54 0.75 1.65 21.96
C ALA A 54 1.48 1.22 23.25
N GLN A 55 2.73 0.80 23.15
CA GLN A 55 3.54 0.40 24.31
C GLN A 55 3.84 1.59 25.22
N GLU A 56 4.01 2.79 24.65
CA GLU A 56 4.17 4.03 25.40
C GLU A 56 2.86 4.49 26.08
N LEU A 57 1.69 3.92 25.71
CA LEU A 57 0.40 4.17 26.38
C LEU A 57 0.34 3.50 27.76
N THR A 58 1.33 2.68 28.10
CA THR A 58 1.32 1.84 29.28
C THR A 58 1.87 2.58 30.50
N SER A 59 1.20 3.67 30.90
CA SER A 59 1.05 4.01 32.31
C SER A 59 0.03 3.04 32.96
N LEU A 60 0.21 1.72 32.81
CA LEU A 60 -0.68 0.70 33.41
C LEU A 60 -0.54 0.60 34.94
N ARG A 61 0.31 1.43 35.55
CA ARG A 61 0.59 1.38 36.99
C ARG A 61 -0.27 2.31 37.85
N THR A 62 -1.07 3.20 37.24
CA THR A 62 -1.74 4.29 37.97
C THR A 62 -3.27 4.33 37.85
N GLY A 63 -3.89 3.37 37.15
CA GLY A 63 -5.36 3.23 37.08
C GLY A 63 -6.07 4.18 36.10
N PHE A 64 -5.33 5.06 35.40
CA PHE A 64 -5.84 5.90 34.32
C PHE A 64 -4.89 5.79 33.12
N PRO A 65 -5.22 5.01 32.08
CA PRO A 65 -4.40 4.93 30.88
C PRO A 65 -4.47 6.28 30.15
N LYS A 66 -3.47 7.14 30.38
CA LYS A 66 -3.29 8.37 29.62
C LYS A 66 -2.14 8.20 28.65
N ILE A 67 -2.36 8.68 27.43
CA ILE A 67 -1.36 8.66 26.37
C ILE A 67 -0.29 9.72 26.67
N ASP A 68 0.96 9.27 26.82
CA ASP A 68 2.12 10.17 26.72
C ASP A 68 2.36 10.48 25.23
N GLN A 69 1.67 11.51 24.74
CA GLN A 69 1.70 11.92 23.34
C GLN A 69 3.12 12.11 22.79
N PRO A 70 4.04 12.85 23.45
CA PRO A 70 5.40 13.01 22.93
C PRO A 70 6.19 11.69 22.91
N ALA A 71 6.03 10.80 23.89
CA ALA A 71 6.69 9.49 23.87
C ALA A 71 6.15 8.60 22.73
N ALA A 72 4.82 8.53 22.58
CA ALA A 72 4.16 7.77 21.52
C ALA A 72 4.55 8.27 20.13
N TYR A 73 4.59 9.59 19.92
CA TYR A 73 5.04 10.20 18.68
C TYR A 73 6.50 9.84 18.36
N GLN A 74 7.41 9.97 19.33
CA GLN A 74 8.82 9.64 19.12
C GLN A 74 9.05 8.15 18.80
N SER A 75 8.32 7.25 19.46
CA SER A 75 8.43 5.81 19.21
C SER A 75 7.92 5.42 17.81
N ALA A 76 6.78 5.97 17.37
CA ALA A 76 6.30 5.79 16.00
C ALA A 76 7.25 6.41 14.97
N LEU A 77 7.74 7.62 15.22
CA LEU A 77 8.65 8.33 14.30
C LEU A 77 9.98 7.58 14.16
N ARG A 78 10.51 7.03 15.25
CA ARG A 78 11.73 6.21 15.22
C ARG A 78 11.54 4.97 14.34
N TYR A 79 10.39 4.31 14.45
CA TYR A 79 10.08 3.15 13.61
C TYR A 79 10.00 3.52 12.14
N ILE A 80 9.29 4.60 11.79
CA ILE A 80 9.18 5.08 10.40
C ILE A 80 10.57 5.39 9.82
N ASN A 81 11.40 6.14 10.55
CA ASN A 81 12.76 6.49 10.12
C ASN A 81 13.67 5.27 10.01
N TYR A 82 13.63 4.34 10.97
CA TYR A 82 14.46 3.14 10.95
C TYR A 82 14.16 2.24 9.74
N ASN A 83 12.90 2.19 9.31
CA ASN A 83 12.46 1.40 8.16
C ASN A 83 12.49 2.19 6.84
N ASN A 84 12.99 3.44 6.83
CA ASN A 84 13.01 4.34 5.67
C ASN A 84 11.61 4.52 5.03
N LEU A 85 10.57 4.59 5.86
CA LEU A 85 9.19 4.75 5.43
C LEU A 85 8.81 6.25 5.40
N THR A 86 7.80 6.58 4.60
CA THR A 86 7.17 7.91 4.63
C THR A 86 5.82 7.78 5.34
N GLY A 87 5.56 8.63 6.33
CA GLY A 87 4.29 8.57 7.05
C GLY A 87 4.04 9.76 7.97
N GLU A 88 2.77 9.96 8.27
CA GLU A 88 2.25 10.97 9.18
C GLU A 88 1.76 10.29 10.47
N ILE A 89 2.01 10.95 11.60
CA ILE A 89 1.64 10.45 12.92
C ILE A 89 0.80 11.52 13.60
N ASP A 90 -0.43 11.17 13.95
CA ASP A 90 -1.34 11.99 14.74
C ASP A 90 -1.54 11.34 16.11
N THR A 91 -1.24 12.09 17.18
CA THR A 91 -1.37 11.63 18.56
C THR A 91 -2.42 12.47 19.28
N SER A 92 -3.46 11.79 19.76
CA SER A 92 -4.51 12.30 20.63
C SER A 92 -4.29 11.83 22.08
N PRO A 93 -4.88 12.48 23.10
CA PRO A 93 -4.90 11.95 24.47
C PRO A 93 -5.51 10.55 24.62
N GLU A 94 -6.31 10.12 23.64
CA GLU A 94 -7.09 8.88 23.65
C GLU A 94 -6.86 8.01 22.41
N SER A 95 -6.06 8.42 21.43
CA SER A 95 -5.66 7.49 20.36
C SER A 95 -4.36 7.92 19.69
N VAL A 96 -3.72 6.99 18.99
CA VAL A 96 -2.60 7.27 18.09
C VAL A 96 -2.94 6.75 16.72
N THR A 97 -2.88 7.61 15.72
CA THR A 97 -3.13 7.30 14.32
C THR A 97 -1.82 7.40 13.54
N VAL A 98 -1.43 6.34 12.87
CA VAL A 98 -0.25 6.29 12.00
C VAL A 98 -0.71 6.05 10.56
N THR A 99 -0.33 6.95 9.67
CA THR A 99 -0.56 6.85 8.24
C THR A 99 0.77 6.65 7.53
N ILE A 100 0.94 5.55 6.80
CA ILE A 100 2.15 5.29 6.02
C ILE A 100 1.80 5.30 4.54
N SER A 101 2.64 5.94 3.73
CA SER A 101 2.47 6.04 2.29
C SER A 101 3.69 5.54 1.51
N GLN A 102 3.43 5.08 0.29
CA GLN A 102 4.45 4.64 -0.65
C GLN A 102 3.93 4.78 -2.08
N THR A 103 4.81 5.14 -3.00
CA THR A 103 4.55 5.09 -4.44
C THR A 103 5.00 3.74 -4.98
N VAL A 104 4.12 3.08 -5.73
CA VAL A 104 4.42 1.82 -6.43
C VAL A 104 4.55 2.10 -7.91
N GLU A 105 5.75 1.88 -8.45
CA GLU A 105 6.03 1.95 -9.89
C GLU A 105 5.44 0.73 -10.61
N MET A 106 4.60 0.97 -11.60
CA MET A 106 3.91 -0.05 -12.37
C MET A 106 4.76 -0.49 -13.56
N THR A 107 4.86 -1.80 -13.81
CA THR A 107 5.75 -2.33 -14.85
C THR A 107 5.05 -2.53 -16.18
N LEU A 108 4.07 -3.45 -16.25
CA LEU A 108 3.42 -3.81 -17.50
C LEU A 108 2.32 -2.80 -17.87
N LEU A 109 1.59 -2.30 -16.88
CA LEU A 109 0.61 -1.22 -17.01
C LEU A 109 1.28 0.13 -17.31
N GLY A 110 2.54 0.34 -16.87
CA GLY A 110 3.33 1.52 -17.25
C GLY A 110 3.54 1.61 -18.77
N LEU A 111 3.74 0.46 -19.45
CA LEU A 111 3.81 0.42 -20.91
C LEU A 111 2.50 0.84 -21.60
N PHE A 112 1.39 0.85 -20.87
CA PHE A 112 0.07 1.31 -21.31
C PHE A 112 -0.34 2.66 -20.69
N GLY A 113 0.60 3.39 -20.06
CA GLY A 113 0.41 4.77 -19.58
C GLY A 113 -0.05 4.91 -18.13
N ALA A 114 -0.01 3.84 -17.33
CA ALA A 114 -0.25 3.91 -15.89
C ALA A 114 1.08 3.73 -15.15
N ASP A 115 1.85 4.81 -15.03
CA ASP A 115 3.26 4.77 -14.60
C ASP A 115 3.41 4.56 -13.08
N ASP A 116 2.70 5.35 -12.27
CA ASP A 116 2.83 5.32 -10.81
C ASP A 116 1.48 5.24 -10.12
N HIS A 117 1.43 4.53 -8.99
CA HIS A 117 0.28 4.54 -8.10
C HIS A 117 0.66 4.89 -6.66
N TYR A 118 0.07 5.97 -6.14
CA TYR A 118 0.24 6.39 -4.75
C TYR A 118 -0.67 5.57 -3.83
N LEU A 119 -0.08 4.92 -2.82
CA LEU A 119 -0.77 4.18 -1.78
C LEU A 119 -0.60 4.86 -0.43
N SER A 120 -1.68 4.90 0.35
CA SER A 120 -1.67 5.34 1.74
C SER A 120 -2.50 4.38 2.59
N VAL A 121 -1.98 4.00 3.75
CA VAL A 121 -2.65 3.13 4.72
C VAL A 121 -2.60 3.78 6.09
N THR A 122 -3.77 3.94 6.70
CA THR A 122 -3.94 4.51 8.04
C THR A 122 -4.32 3.42 9.05
N ARG A 123 -3.64 3.41 10.20
CA ARG A 123 -3.96 2.56 11.35
C ARG A 123 -4.08 3.40 12.61
N GLN A 124 -5.17 3.20 13.33
CA GLN A 124 -5.44 3.86 14.61
C GLN A 124 -5.37 2.84 15.74
N VAL A 125 -4.78 3.25 16.86
CA VAL A 125 -4.78 2.51 18.12
C VAL A 125 -5.45 3.36 19.18
N GLU A 126 -6.46 2.79 19.83
CA GLU A 126 -7.19 3.38 20.95
C GLU A 126 -6.88 2.55 22.22
N PRO A 127 -6.66 3.19 23.39
CA PRO A 127 -6.63 2.50 24.67
C PRO A 127 -7.94 1.77 24.86
N ARG A 128 -7.89 0.45 24.86
CA ARG A 128 -9.10 -0.36 25.03
C ARG A 128 -9.59 -0.23 26.46
N ASP A 129 -10.63 0.59 26.67
CA ASP A 129 -11.40 0.57 27.91
C ASP A 129 -11.98 -0.84 28.11
N ARG A 130 -11.76 -1.39 29.31
CA ARG A 130 -12.25 -2.71 29.70
C ARG A 130 -13.63 -2.62 30.31
#